data_AF-A0A7Y2KKQ7-F1
#
_entry.id   AF-A0A7Y2KKQ7-F1
#
_cell.length_a   1.000
_cell.length_b   1.000
_cell.length_c   1.000
_cell.angle_alpha   90.00
_cell.angle_beta   90.00
_cell.angle_gamma   90.00
#
_symmetry.space_group_name_H-M   'P 1'
#
loop_
_entity.id
_entity.type
_entity.pdbx_description
1 polymer ?
#
loop_
_entity_poly.entity_id
_entity_poly.type
_entity_poly.pdbx_seq_one_letter_code
_entity_poly.pdbx_strand_id
1 'polypeptide(L)'
;MLQRGIAVSSCTGEDRTFLPYLSSPADREILFGLLHSYSFRLFLRDILALRDRYQPERLGPFFSPDSVEEMARQVESLGLIKRKPDGKIRFLAEAVTDFGDTFEWFVAETLRRQFAAEVLWGVTIPGLPCGGDFDILALVSGKLLYLETKTSPPKHIEQKEMSAFLDRVRTLTPDFAIILVDTHLRMKDKLVPLLEEGLRAEGMADGEMTRVEKETFSWDRRIYLTNAKRDITSNLSLCLRNYFLDRFFG
;
A
#
# COMPACT_ATOMS: atom_id res chain seq x y z
N MET A 1 -7.99 22.42 -29.45
CA MET A 1 -6.56 22.17 -29.17
C MET A 1 -6.53 20.91 -28.32
N LEU A 2 -6.16 19.75 -28.86
CA LEU A 2 -6.03 18.53 -28.05
C LEU A 2 -4.77 18.68 -27.18
N GLN A 3 -4.96 18.75 -25.87
CA GLN A 3 -3.87 18.65 -24.92
C GLN A 3 -3.28 17.23 -25.06
N ARG A 4 -2.03 17.12 -25.52
CA ARG A 4 -1.33 15.83 -25.62
C ARG A 4 -0.82 15.46 -24.24
N GLY A 5 -1.36 14.39 -23.66
CA GLY A 5 -0.93 13.85 -22.37
C GLY A 5 -1.58 14.55 -21.17
N ILE A 6 -1.45 13.91 -20.01
CA ILE A 6 -1.92 14.38 -18.71
C ILE A 6 -0.73 14.97 -17.96
N ALA A 7 -0.87 16.18 -17.42
CA ALA A 7 0.18 16.84 -16.65
C ALA A 7 0.06 16.47 -15.16
N VAL A 8 1.14 15.90 -14.61
CA VAL A 8 1.28 15.66 -13.17
C VAL A 8 1.67 16.98 -12.49
N SER A 9 0.94 17.41 -11.45
CA SER A 9 1.30 18.62 -10.70
C SER A 9 2.28 18.36 -9.58
N SER A 10 2.14 17.22 -8.92
CA SER A 10 2.93 16.85 -7.74
C SER A 10 2.96 15.34 -7.57
N CYS A 11 4.02 14.89 -6.91
CA CYS A 11 4.12 13.58 -6.29
C CYS A 11 4.40 13.80 -4.81
N THR A 12 3.95 12.90 -3.95
CA THR A 12 4.25 12.99 -2.51
C THR A 12 5.76 12.93 -2.33
N GLY A 13 6.30 13.95 -1.66
CA GLY A 13 7.69 13.98 -1.24
C GLY A 13 7.94 13.03 -0.06
N GLU A 14 9.20 12.81 0.27
CA GLU A 14 9.56 11.95 1.41
C GLU A 14 9.11 12.55 2.77
N ASP A 15 8.73 13.84 2.82
CA ASP A 15 8.46 14.61 4.05
C ASP A 15 7.39 14.02 4.98
N ARG A 16 6.41 13.31 4.42
CA ARG A 16 5.33 12.65 5.17
C ARG A 16 5.63 11.18 5.51
N THR A 17 6.81 10.69 5.16
CA THR A 17 7.27 9.32 5.45
C THR A 17 8.27 9.29 6.60
N PHE A 18 8.71 8.11 7.01
CA PHE A 18 9.80 7.98 7.98
C PHE A 18 11.19 8.34 7.41
N LEU A 19 11.35 8.45 6.09
CA LEU A 19 12.65 8.60 5.43
C LEU A 19 13.45 9.85 5.82
N PRO A 20 12.84 11.04 6.01
CA PRO A 20 13.56 12.24 6.43
C PRO A 20 14.16 12.13 7.84
N TYR A 21 13.68 11.18 8.64
CA TYR A 21 14.12 10.95 10.02
C TYR A 21 15.24 9.92 10.12
N LEU A 22 15.59 9.25 9.01
CA LEU A 22 16.67 8.28 8.96
C LEU A 22 18.00 8.99 8.76
N SER A 23 19.03 8.55 9.49
CA SER A 23 20.32 9.24 9.56
C SER A 23 21.23 8.94 8.35
N SER A 24 20.98 7.85 7.64
CA SER A 24 21.84 7.40 6.55
C SER A 24 21.08 6.63 5.45
N PRO A 25 21.67 6.50 4.25
CA PRO A 25 21.17 5.57 3.23
C PRO A 25 21.12 4.11 3.70
N ALA A 26 22.02 3.69 4.59
CA ALA A 26 22.00 2.33 5.14
C ALA A 26 20.76 2.10 6.01
N ASP A 27 20.33 3.10 6.78
CA ASP A 27 19.10 3.02 7.58
C ASP A 27 17.86 2.92 6.70
N ARG A 28 17.86 3.56 5.51
CA ARG A 28 16.79 3.42 4.51
C ARG A 28 16.69 1.97 4.01
N GLU A 29 17.83 1.33 3.74
CA GLU A 29 17.88 -0.08 3.34
C GLU A 29 17.41 -1.02 4.46
N ILE A 30 17.80 -0.75 5.71
CA ILE A 30 17.34 -1.51 6.87
C ILE A 30 15.82 -1.36 7.02
N LEU A 31 15.29 -0.13 6.96
CA LEU A 31 13.85 0.10 7.04
C LEU A 31 13.12 -0.63 5.91
N PHE A 32 13.58 -0.51 4.66
CA PHE A 32 13.00 -1.22 3.51
C PHE A 32 12.95 -2.74 3.76
N GLY A 33 14.04 -3.33 4.24
CA GLY A 33 14.10 -4.75 4.58
C GLY A 33 13.11 -5.15 5.68
N LEU A 34 13.02 -4.36 6.75
CA LEU A 34 12.08 -4.61 7.87
C LEU A 34 10.62 -4.46 7.43
N LEU A 35 10.32 -3.53 6.52
CA LEU A 35 8.97 -3.30 6.01
C LEU A 35 8.41 -4.45 5.18
N HIS A 36 9.20 -5.44 4.75
CA HIS A 36 8.65 -6.68 4.19
C HIS A 36 7.85 -7.48 5.23
N SER A 37 8.18 -7.37 6.52
CA SER A 37 7.49 -8.05 7.60
C SER A 37 6.16 -7.37 7.96
N TYR A 38 5.05 -8.09 7.79
CA TYR A 38 3.73 -7.58 8.19
C TYR A 38 3.64 -7.28 9.69
N SER A 39 4.26 -8.10 10.54
CA SER A 39 4.27 -7.84 12.00
C SER A 39 5.00 -6.54 12.32
N PHE A 40 6.08 -6.23 11.60
CA PHE A 40 6.81 -4.97 11.76
C PHE A 40 6.00 -3.76 11.29
N ARG A 41 5.30 -3.85 10.15
CA ARG A 41 4.39 -2.78 9.69
C ARG A 41 3.25 -2.53 10.67
N LEU A 42 2.64 -3.60 11.20
CA LEU A 42 1.62 -3.51 12.25
C LEU A 42 2.17 -2.79 13.49
N PHE A 43 3.37 -3.18 13.94
CA PHE A 43 4.05 -2.55 15.08
C PHE A 43 4.28 -1.05 14.84
N LEU A 44 4.83 -0.68 13.68
CA LEU A 44 5.06 0.73 13.33
C LEU A 44 3.77 1.55 13.31
N ARG A 45 2.68 0.99 12.80
CA ARG A 45 1.37 1.65 12.81
C ARG A 45 0.84 1.86 14.23
N ASP A 46 0.99 0.85 15.09
CA ASP A 46 0.52 0.93 16.47
C ASP A 46 1.33 1.93 17.30
N ILE A 47 2.67 1.96 17.17
CA ILE A 47 3.48 2.98 17.85
C ILE A 47 3.18 4.39 17.35
N LEU A 48 2.90 4.54 16.05
CA LEU A 48 2.55 5.82 15.45
C LEU A 48 1.21 6.32 15.98
N ALA A 49 0.21 5.44 16.14
CA ALA A 49 -1.07 5.78 16.72
C ALA A 49 -0.97 6.14 18.22
N LEU A 50 -0.07 5.48 18.96
CA LEU A 50 0.11 5.72 20.39
C LEU A 50 1.02 6.92 20.71
N ARG A 51 1.91 7.32 19.80
CA ARG A 51 2.87 8.41 19.96
C ARG A 51 3.68 8.31 21.26
N ASP A 52 3.46 9.23 22.19
CA ASP A 52 4.13 9.33 23.49
C ASP A 52 3.48 8.46 24.58
N ARG A 53 2.35 7.82 24.26
CA ARG A 53 1.58 6.94 25.15
C ARG A 53 1.91 5.47 24.96
N TYR A 54 2.93 5.18 24.16
CA TYR A 54 3.36 3.82 23.91
C TYR A 54 3.86 3.16 25.20
N GLN A 55 3.28 2.00 25.49
CA GLN A 55 3.70 1.08 26.53
C GLN A 55 3.77 -0.32 25.88
N PRO A 56 4.88 -1.05 26.03
CA PRO A 56 5.04 -2.39 25.42
C PRO A 56 3.88 -3.35 25.71
N GLU A 57 3.25 -3.20 26.87
CA GLU A 57 2.13 -4.02 27.35
C GLU A 57 0.78 -3.70 26.67
N ARG A 58 0.71 -2.59 25.92
CA ARG A 58 -0.52 -2.11 25.25
C ARG A 58 -0.61 -2.50 23.78
N LEU A 59 0.46 -3.06 23.20
CA LEU A 59 0.35 -3.74 21.92
C LEU A 59 -0.48 -4.99 22.14
N GLY A 60 -1.55 -5.14 21.35
CA GLY A 60 -2.59 -6.14 21.57
C GLY A 60 -2.09 -7.59 21.58
N PRO A 61 -2.99 -8.59 21.69
CA PRO A 61 -2.66 -10.01 21.85
C PRO A 61 -1.89 -10.66 20.67
N PHE A 62 -1.46 -9.86 19.69
CA PHE A 62 -0.83 -10.30 18.45
C PHE A 62 0.69 -10.42 18.54
N PHE A 63 1.32 -9.86 19.56
CA PHE A 63 2.78 -9.87 19.72
C PHE A 63 3.19 -10.48 21.06
N SER A 64 4.27 -11.27 21.06
CA SER A 64 4.95 -11.62 22.30
C SER A 64 5.75 -10.42 22.81
N PRO A 65 5.96 -10.29 24.14
CA PRO A 65 6.80 -9.23 24.71
C PRO A 65 8.20 -9.17 24.08
N ASP A 66 8.81 -10.32 23.81
CA ASP A 66 10.13 -10.40 23.17
C ASP A 66 10.12 -9.85 21.74
N SER A 67 9.06 -10.13 20.96
CA SER A 67 8.92 -9.61 19.60
C SER A 67 8.74 -8.09 19.60
N VAL A 68 7.97 -7.58 20.57
CA VAL A 68 7.76 -6.15 20.76
C VAL A 68 9.08 -5.44 21.09
N GLU A 69 9.85 -5.98 22.03
CA GLU A 69 11.12 -5.40 22.45
C GLU A 69 12.16 -5.44 21.32
N GLU A 70 12.22 -6.51 20.55
CA GLU A 70 13.10 -6.60 19.38
C GLU A 70 12.74 -5.56 18.31
N MET A 71 11.47 -5.44 17.94
CA MET A 71 11.03 -4.43 16.98
C MET A 71 11.24 -3.01 17.51
N ALA A 72 11.05 -2.77 18.82
CA ALA A 72 11.37 -1.49 19.42
C ALA A 72 12.86 -1.15 19.30
N ARG A 73 13.77 -2.10 19.55
CA ARG A 73 15.21 -1.88 19.35
C ARG A 73 15.56 -1.58 17.89
N GLN A 74 14.92 -2.26 16.94
CA GLN A 74 15.11 -1.99 15.51
C GLN A 74 14.65 -0.57 15.13
N VAL A 75 13.52 -0.12 15.66
CA VAL A 75 13.02 1.24 15.40
C VAL A 75 13.85 2.31 16.12
N GLU A 76 14.39 1.99 17.30
CA GLU A 76 15.31 2.85 18.05
C GLU A 76 16.67 2.99 17.35
N SER A 77 17.21 1.90 16.79
CA SER A 77 18.46 1.96 16.02
C SER A 77 18.32 2.75 14.72
N LEU A 78 17.13 2.79 14.13
CA LEU A 78 16.78 3.66 13.01
C LEU A 78 16.58 5.14 13.41
N GLY A 79 16.64 5.48 14.70
CA GLY A 79 16.45 6.84 15.19
C GLY A 79 15.00 7.34 15.15
N LEU A 80 14.02 6.46 14.97
CA LEU A 80 12.60 6.84 14.85
C LEU A 80 11.90 6.95 16.20
N ILE A 81 12.47 6.36 17.25
CA ILE A 81 11.97 6.45 18.62
C ILE A 81 13.10 6.74 19.62
N LYS A 82 12.72 7.22 20.80
CA LYS A 82 13.61 7.37 21.95
C LYS A 82 12.96 6.84 23.23
N ARG A 83 13.65 5.99 23.96
CA ARG A 83 13.25 5.59 25.32
C ARG A 83 13.50 6.71 26.33
N LYS A 84 12.51 6.98 27.18
CA LYS A 84 12.61 7.89 28.33
C LYS A 84 13.06 7.13 29.57
N PRO A 85 13.64 7.81 30.58
CA PRO A 85 14.03 7.18 31.85
C PRO A 85 12.90 6.48 32.60
N ASP A 86 11.65 6.90 32.39
CA ASP A 86 10.44 6.31 32.97
C ASP A 86 9.90 5.10 32.19
N GLY A 87 10.65 4.60 31.20
CA GLY A 87 10.28 3.45 30.37
C GLY A 87 9.35 3.78 29.21
N LYS A 88 8.84 5.01 29.10
CA LYS A 88 7.99 5.40 27.96
C LYS A 88 8.80 5.58 26.69
N ILE A 89 8.16 5.36 25.55
CA ILE A 89 8.76 5.61 24.24
C ILE A 89 8.19 6.91 23.67
N ARG A 90 9.07 7.76 23.13
CA ARG A 90 8.69 8.93 22.32
C ARG A 90 8.96 8.60 20.85
N PHE A 91 7.94 8.74 20.03
CA PHE A 91 8.09 8.74 18.58
C PHE A 91 8.69 10.07 18.10
N LEU A 92 9.71 10.02 17.25
CA LEU A 92 10.47 11.20 16.81
C LEU A 92 10.05 11.71 15.42
N ALA A 93 9.36 10.90 14.62
CA ALA A 93 8.82 11.31 13.33
C ALA A 93 7.51 12.10 13.48
N GLU A 94 7.63 13.37 13.86
CA GLU A 94 6.50 14.25 14.22
C GLU A 94 5.61 14.61 13.02
N ALA A 95 6.19 14.80 11.83
CA ALA A 95 5.43 15.14 10.61
C ALA A 95 4.63 13.97 10.03
N VAL A 96 4.96 12.73 10.40
CA VAL A 96 4.26 11.53 9.91
C VAL A 96 3.00 11.36 10.73
N THR A 97 1.81 11.51 10.16
CA THR A 97 0.52 11.42 10.88
C THR A 97 -0.09 10.03 10.86
N ASP A 98 0.16 9.28 9.80
CA ASP A 98 -0.30 7.93 9.58
C ASP A 98 0.75 7.13 8.78
N PHE A 99 0.54 5.82 8.68
CA PHE A 99 1.49 4.91 8.03
C PHE A 99 1.32 4.83 6.51
N GLY A 100 0.26 5.43 5.95
CA GLY A 100 -0.11 5.33 4.53
C GLY A 100 1.01 5.77 3.61
N ASP A 101 1.51 6.99 3.77
CA ASP A 101 2.56 7.55 2.91
C ASP A 101 3.85 6.68 2.91
N THR A 102 4.22 6.14 4.07
CA THR A 102 5.38 5.22 4.15
C THR A 102 5.10 3.88 3.48
N PHE A 103 3.87 3.38 3.58
CA PHE A 103 3.47 2.13 2.94
C PHE A 103 3.41 2.27 1.41
N GLU A 104 2.91 3.39 0.90
CA GLU A 104 2.95 3.74 -0.53
C GLU A 104 4.39 3.77 -1.04
N TRP A 105 5.29 4.49 -0.36
CA TRP A 105 6.71 4.49 -0.69
C TRP A 105 7.30 3.08 -0.73
N PHE A 106 7.02 2.25 0.28
CA PHE A 106 7.53 0.88 0.35
C PHE A 106 7.06 0.01 -0.82
N VAL A 107 5.78 0.12 -1.19
CA VAL A 107 5.23 -0.62 -2.33
C VAL A 107 5.83 -0.08 -3.64
N ALA A 108 6.02 1.22 -3.77
CA ALA A 108 6.66 1.84 -4.93
C ALA A 108 8.12 1.38 -5.08
N GLU A 109 8.89 1.34 -3.99
CA GLU A 109 10.26 0.80 -3.98
C GLU A 109 10.29 -0.70 -4.29
N THR A 110 9.30 -1.46 -3.81
CA THR A 110 9.16 -2.88 -4.18
C THR A 110 8.96 -3.03 -5.68
N LEU A 111 8.12 -2.20 -6.30
CA LEU A 111 7.91 -2.17 -7.75
C LEU A 111 9.19 -1.83 -8.52
N ARG A 112 9.92 -0.79 -8.10
CA ARG A 112 11.20 -0.40 -8.72
C ARG A 112 12.24 -1.51 -8.64
N ARG A 113 12.45 -2.06 -7.44
CA ARG A 113 13.55 -3.01 -7.17
C ARG A 113 13.28 -4.41 -7.68
N GLN A 114 12.05 -4.91 -7.52
CA GLN A 114 11.71 -6.30 -7.81
C GLN A 114 11.14 -6.51 -9.20
N PHE A 115 10.63 -5.45 -9.84
CA PHE A 115 9.96 -5.53 -11.14
C PHE A 115 10.51 -4.56 -12.18
N ALA A 116 11.59 -3.82 -11.85
CA ALA A 116 12.22 -2.84 -12.73
C ALA A 116 11.22 -1.80 -13.31
N ALA A 117 10.19 -1.48 -12.52
CA ALA A 117 9.15 -0.55 -12.93
C ALA A 117 9.63 0.91 -12.78
N GLU A 118 9.20 1.78 -13.70
CA GLU A 118 9.23 3.22 -13.46
C GLU A 118 8.01 3.58 -12.62
N VAL A 119 8.20 4.26 -11.48
CA VAL A 119 7.13 4.44 -10.50
C VAL A 119 7.06 5.88 -10.01
N LEU A 120 5.83 6.40 -9.93
CA LEU A 120 5.43 7.59 -9.20
C LEU A 120 4.51 7.18 -8.06
N TRP A 121 4.54 7.90 -6.94
CA TRP A 121 3.66 7.65 -5.80
C TRP A 121 3.14 8.95 -5.20
N GLY A 122 1.97 8.90 -4.58
CA GLY A 122 1.23 10.05 -4.09
C GLY A 122 1.00 11.11 -5.18
N VAL A 123 0.47 10.68 -6.33
CA VAL A 123 0.40 11.50 -7.55
C VAL A 123 -0.87 12.33 -7.56
N THR A 124 -0.73 13.65 -7.64
CA THR A 124 -1.85 14.57 -7.88
C THR A 124 -1.86 14.99 -9.34
N ILE A 125 -3.04 14.89 -9.97
CA ILE A 125 -3.27 15.29 -11.35
C ILE A 125 -4.42 16.31 -11.38
N PRO A 126 -4.14 17.62 -11.57
CA PRO A 126 -5.17 18.63 -11.56
C PRO A 126 -6.11 18.52 -12.75
N GLY A 127 -7.38 18.87 -12.52
CA GLY A 127 -8.38 18.94 -13.58
C GLY A 127 -8.95 17.60 -14.01
N LEU A 128 -8.55 16.49 -13.37
CA LEU A 128 -9.26 15.24 -13.54
C LEU A 128 -10.64 15.30 -12.86
N PRO A 129 -11.68 14.69 -13.45
CA PRO A 129 -13.01 14.65 -12.87
C PRO A 129 -13.09 13.78 -11.60
N CYS A 130 -12.15 12.84 -11.42
CA CYS A 130 -12.02 12.09 -10.18
C CYS A 130 -11.31 12.95 -9.12
N GLY A 131 -11.87 13.01 -7.93
CA GLY A 131 -11.21 13.64 -6.78
C GLY A 131 -10.12 12.75 -6.17
N GLY A 132 -9.20 13.39 -5.45
CA GLY A 132 -8.15 12.72 -4.68
C GLY A 132 -6.87 12.43 -5.47
N ASP A 133 -5.91 11.86 -4.76
CA ASP A 133 -4.61 11.48 -5.31
C ASP A 133 -4.60 10.03 -5.80
N PHE A 134 -3.62 9.68 -6.62
CA PHE A 134 -3.32 8.31 -6.99
C PHE A 134 -2.13 7.82 -6.15
N ASP A 135 -2.36 6.83 -5.30
CA ASP A 135 -1.32 6.29 -4.42
C ASP A 135 -0.06 5.88 -5.20
N ILE A 136 -0.19 5.05 -6.24
CA ILE A 136 0.96 4.60 -7.04
C ILE A 136 0.59 4.46 -8.52
N LEU A 137 1.38 5.10 -9.38
CA LEU A 137 1.36 4.90 -10.84
C LEU A 137 2.68 4.29 -11.26
N ALA A 138 2.63 3.20 -12.04
CA ALA A 138 3.83 2.52 -12.49
C ALA A 138 3.75 2.13 -13.97
N LEU A 139 4.88 2.18 -14.66
CA LEU A 139 5.06 1.59 -15.97
C LEU A 139 5.78 0.25 -15.80
N VAL A 140 5.06 -0.85 -16.06
CA VAL A 140 5.61 -2.21 -15.99
C VAL A 140 5.59 -2.81 -17.39
N SER A 141 6.77 -3.04 -17.98
CA SER A 141 6.90 -3.57 -19.35
C SER A 141 6.07 -2.78 -20.39
N GLY A 142 6.06 -1.45 -20.27
CA GLY A 142 5.30 -0.56 -21.16
C GLY A 142 3.79 -0.52 -20.91
N LYS A 143 3.31 -1.09 -19.80
CA LYS A 143 1.89 -1.09 -19.39
C LYS A 143 1.68 -0.23 -18.16
N LEU A 144 0.65 0.62 -18.21
CA LEU A 144 0.29 1.51 -17.12
C LEU A 144 -0.45 0.75 -16.03
N LEU A 145 0.18 0.63 -14.86
CA LEU A 145 -0.40 0.14 -13.62
C LEU A 145 -0.84 1.33 -12.75
N TYR A 146 -2.07 1.25 -12.24
CA TYR A 146 -2.50 2.03 -11.08
C TYR A 146 -2.67 1.10 -9.87
N LEU A 147 -2.00 1.41 -8.76
CA LEU A 147 -2.09 0.63 -7.53
C LEU A 147 -2.57 1.54 -6.39
N GLU A 148 -3.69 1.16 -5.77
CA GLU A 148 -4.23 1.78 -4.56
C GLU A 148 -3.84 0.93 -3.35
N THR A 149 -3.31 1.56 -2.31
CA THR A 149 -2.95 0.92 -1.06
C THR A 149 -3.98 1.21 0.02
N LYS A 150 -4.21 0.24 0.91
CA LYS A 150 -5.01 0.45 2.13
C LYS A 150 -4.30 -0.15 3.32
N THR A 151 -3.99 0.68 4.30
CA THR A 151 -3.41 0.25 5.59
C THR A 151 -4.50 -0.04 6.64
N SER A 152 -5.77 0.25 6.35
CA SER A 152 -6.90 -0.08 7.21
C SER A 152 -7.31 -1.56 7.06
N PRO A 153 -7.82 -2.21 8.13
CA PRO A 153 -8.30 -3.58 8.02
C PRO A 153 -9.57 -3.66 7.16
N PRO A 154 -9.88 -4.80 6.51
CA PRO A 154 -11.02 -4.95 5.61
C PRO A 154 -12.37 -4.48 6.17
N LYS A 155 -12.59 -4.63 7.48
CA LYS A 155 -13.83 -4.22 8.14
C LYS A 155 -14.06 -2.70 8.17
N HIS A 156 -13.01 -1.90 7.99
CA HIS A 156 -13.09 -0.44 7.97
C HIS A 156 -13.11 0.13 6.55
N ILE A 157 -12.98 -0.74 5.54
CA ILE A 157 -13.04 -0.32 4.14
C ILE A 157 -14.50 -0.37 3.68
N GLU A 158 -14.98 0.77 3.19
CA GLU A 158 -16.38 0.99 2.82
C GLU A 158 -16.60 1.07 1.30
N GLN A 159 -17.86 0.96 0.87
CA GLN A 159 -18.22 1.03 -0.55
C GLN A 159 -17.72 2.32 -1.22
N LYS A 160 -17.74 3.46 -0.49
CA LYS A 160 -17.26 4.75 -0.99
C LYS A 160 -15.79 4.73 -1.44
N GLU A 161 -14.96 3.92 -0.78
CA GLU A 161 -13.55 3.79 -1.15
C GLU A 161 -13.38 2.95 -2.41
N MET A 162 -14.20 1.90 -2.58
CA MET A 162 -14.24 1.12 -3.82
C MET A 162 -14.71 1.97 -4.99
N SER A 163 -15.78 2.75 -4.81
CA SER A 163 -16.26 3.69 -5.82
C SER A 163 -15.20 4.72 -6.20
N ALA A 164 -14.52 5.33 -5.22
CA ALA A 164 -13.44 6.29 -5.49
C ALA A 164 -12.26 5.67 -6.27
N PHE A 165 -11.87 4.44 -5.93
CA PHE A 165 -10.88 3.68 -6.69
C PHE A 165 -11.33 3.45 -8.15
N LEU A 166 -12.58 2.99 -8.34
CA LEU A 166 -13.11 2.72 -9.67
C LEU A 166 -13.27 3.99 -10.50
N ASP A 167 -13.65 5.13 -9.90
CA ASP A 167 -13.66 6.43 -10.56
C ASP A 167 -12.27 6.83 -11.05
N ARG A 168 -11.22 6.57 -10.26
CA ARG A 168 -9.82 6.78 -10.66
C ARG A 168 -9.41 5.84 -11.78
N VAL A 169 -9.78 4.55 -11.72
CA VAL A 169 -9.55 3.58 -12.81
C VAL A 169 -10.23 4.03 -14.10
N ARG A 170 -11.49 4.48 -14.03
CA ARG A 170 -12.26 4.96 -15.19
C ARG A 170 -11.66 6.24 -15.77
N THR A 171 -11.18 7.14 -14.91
CA THR A 171 -10.62 8.43 -15.34
C THR A 171 -9.23 8.28 -15.96
N LEU A 172 -8.36 7.47 -15.33
CA LEU A 172 -7.00 7.26 -15.80
C LEU A 172 -6.91 6.23 -16.93
N THR A 173 -7.86 5.29 -17.00
CA THR A 173 -7.88 4.16 -17.95
C THR A 173 -6.55 3.37 -17.99
N PRO A 174 -6.04 2.89 -16.83
CA PRO A 174 -4.79 2.13 -16.81
C PRO A 174 -4.96 0.80 -17.55
N ASP A 175 -3.85 0.21 -18.00
CA ASP A 175 -3.83 -1.11 -18.61
C ASP A 175 -4.32 -2.20 -17.63
N PHE A 176 -3.99 -2.03 -16.34
CA PHE A 176 -4.51 -2.80 -15.21
C PHE A 176 -4.37 -2.02 -13.90
N ALA A 177 -5.16 -2.41 -12.89
CA ALA A 177 -5.17 -1.78 -11.58
C ALA A 177 -5.17 -2.81 -10.45
N ILE A 178 -4.60 -2.44 -9.30
CA ILE A 178 -4.48 -3.30 -8.12
C ILE A 178 -4.93 -2.53 -6.88
N ILE A 179 -5.82 -3.12 -6.07
CA ILE A 179 -6.00 -2.73 -4.67
C ILE A 179 -5.16 -3.66 -3.81
N LEU A 180 -4.20 -3.10 -3.08
CA LEU A 180 -3.35 -3.81 -2.11
C LEU A 180 -3.73 -3.41 -0.68
N VAL A 181 -4.25 -4.37 0.08
CA VAL A 181 -4.62 -4.14 1.48
C VAL A 181 -3.56 -4.71 2.42
N ASP A 182 -2.96 -3.87 3.28
CA ASP A 182 -1.95 -4.28 4.26
C ASP A 182 -2.58 -5.06 5.42
N THR A 183 -2.95 -6.30 5.13
CA THR A 183 -3.59 -7.19 6.08
C THR A 183 -3.27 -8.65 5.81
N HIS A 184 -3.31 -9.46 6.87
CA HIS A 184 -3.37 -10.93 6.76
C HIS A 184 -4.80 -11.48 6.88
N LEU A 185 -5.78 -10.60 7.09
CA LEU A 185 -7.19 -10.98 7.23
C LEU A 185 -7.77 -11.43 5.88
N ARG A 186 -8.81 -12.25 5.97
CA ARG A 186 -9.57 -12.70 4.80
C ARG A 186 -10.35 -11.52 4.21
N MET A 187 -10.25 -11.35 2.90
CA MET A 187 -10.91 -10.27 2.14
C MET A 187 -12.17 -10.75 1.43
N LYS A 188 -12.27 -12.07 1.14
CA LYS A 188 -13.36 -12.66 0.34
C LYS A 188 -14.76 -12.24 0.81
N ASP A 189 -14.99 -12.14 2.11
CA ASP A 189 -16.35 -12.01 2.64
C ASP A 189 -16.80 -10.54 2.71
N LYS A 190 -15.88 -9.58 2.52
CA LYS A 190 -16.18 -8.15 2.63
C LYS A 190 -15.75 -7.38 1.38
N LEU A 191 -14.47 -7.41 1.04
CA LEU A 191 -13.92 -6.54 -0.01
C LEU A 191 -14.26 -7.03 -1.41
N VAL A 192 -14.30 -8.34 -1.63
CA VAL A 192 -14.71 -8.90 -2.92
C VAL A 192 -16.14 -8.47 -3.26
N PRO A 193 -17.16 -8.67 -2.39
CA PRO A 193 -18.52 -8.17 -2.64
C PRO A 193 -18.60 -6.67 -2.92
N LEU A 194 -17.91 -5.83 -2.13
CA LEU A 194 -17.92 -4.38 -2.33
C LEU A 194 -17.33 -3.96 -3.68
N LEU A 195 -16.24 -4.61 -4.08
CA LEU A 195 -15.60 -4.32 -5.36
C LEU A 195 -16.49 -4.79 -6.53
N GLU A 196 -17.09 -5.98 -6.44
CA GLU A 196 -18.04 -6.46 -7.44
C GLU A 196 -19.27 -5.56 -7.57
N GLU A 197 -19.83 -5.10 -6.45
CA GLU A 197 -20.94 -4.15 -6.43
C GLU A 197 -20.57 -2.85 -7.15
N GLY A 198 -19.38 -2.32 -6.85
CA GLY A 198 -18.86 -1.13 -7.53
C GLY A 198 -18.67 -1.33 -9.03
N LEU A 199 -18.10 -2.46 -9.45
CA LEU A 199 -17.85 -2.78 -10.86
C LEU A 199 -19.15 -2.91 -11.66
N ARG A 200 -20.18 -3.54 -11.06
CA ARG A 200 -21.51 -3.64 -11.67
C ARG A 200 -22.20 -2.28 -11.76
N ALA A 201 -22.06 -1.44 -10.72
CA ALA A 201 -22.61 -0.08 -10.73
C ALA A 201 -21.99 0.81 -11.82
N GLU A 202 -20.71 0.61 -12.15
CA GLU A 202 -20.02 1.28 -13.26
C GLU A 202 -20.36 0.70 -14.65
N GLY A 203 -21.27 -0.28 -14.72
CA GLY A 203 -21.72 -0.88 -15.99
C GLY A 203 -20.66 -1.75 -16.68
N MET A 204 -19.66 -2.25 -15.94
CA MET A 204 -18.75 -3.26 -16.48
C MET A 204 -19.54 -4.54 -16.78
N ALA A 205 -19.15 -5.26 -17.85
CA ALA A 205 -19.84 -6.47 -18.30
C ALA A 205 -20.05 -7.48 -17.15
N ASP A 206 -21.17 -8.21 -17.20
CA ASP A 206 -21.50 -9.22 -16.19
C ASP A 206 -20.31 -10.18 -15.98
N GLY A 207 -19.81 -10.18 -14.75
CA GLY A 207 -18.63 -10.94 -14.33
C GLY A 207 -18.61 -11.15 -12.83
N GLU A 208 -17.57 -11.84 -12.37
CA GLU A 208 -17.30 -12.06 -10.96
C GLU A 208 -15.79 -11.93 -10.70
N MET A 209 -15.44 -11.59 -9.46
CA MET A 209 -14.05 -11.64 -9.01
C MET A 209 -13.61 -13.10 -8.90
N THR A 210 -12.80 -13.53 -9.87
CA THR A 210 -12.22 -14.87 -9.88
C THR A 210 -11.03 -14.93 -8.93
N ARG A 211 -10.89 -16.02 -8.17
CA ARG A 211 -9.72 -16.22 -7.31
C ARG A 211 -8.53 -16.66 -8.16
N VAL A 212 -7.44 -15.88 -8.12
CA VAL A 212 -6.17 -16.24 -8.78
C VAL A 212 -5.42 -17.24 -7.91
N GLU A 213 -5.10 -16.85 -6.66
CA GLU A 213 -4.52 -17.73 -5.66
C GLU A 213 -4.72 -17.13 -4.27
N LYS A 214 -5.11 -17.95 -3.28
CA LYS A 214 -5.33 -17.49 -1.89
C LYS A 214 -6.12 -16.18 -1.87
N GLU A 215 -5.66 -15.15 -1.16
CA GLU A 215 -6.36 -13.87 -1.02
C GLU A 215 -6.05 -12.89 -2.17
N THR A 216 -5.70 -13.40 -3.36
CA THR A 216 -5.60 -12.62 -4.59
C THR A 216 -6.74 -12.97 -5.53
N PHE A 217 -7.45 -11.95 -5.98
CA PHE A 217 -8.62 -12.04 -6.85
C PHE A 217 -8.46 -11.13 -8.06
N SER A 218 -9.13 -11.45 -9.16
CA SER A 218 -9.10 -10.67 -10.39
C SER A 218 -10.48 -10.56 -11.06
N TRP A 219 -10.80 -9.38 -11.56
CA TRP A 219 -11.88 -9.13 -12.51
C TRP A 219 -11.29 -8.89 -13.90
N ASP A 220 -11.72 -9.69 -14.87
CA ASP A 220 -11.28 -9.63 -16.27
C ASP A 220 -9.75 -9.53 -16.45
N ARG A 221 -8.98 -10.05 -15.48
CA ARG A 221 -7.51 -9.93 -15.45
C ARG A 221 -7.02 -8.50 -15.69
N ARG A 222 -7.78 -7.50 -15.23
CA ARG A 222 -7.47 -6.07 -15.34
C ARG A 222 -7.55 -5.37 -14.00
N ILE A 223 -8.44 -5.81 -13.12
CA ILE A 223 -8.58 -5.24 -11.79
C ILE A 223 -8.31 -6.35 -10.77
N TYR A 224 -7.35 -6.11 -9.89
CA TYR A 224 -6.92 -7.07 -8.89
C TYR A 224 -7.21 -6.57 -7.49
N LEU A 225 -7.52 -7.51 -6.59
CA LEU A 225 -7.58 -7.28 -5.16
C LEU A 225 -6.64 -8.28 -4.48
N THR A 226 -5.66 -7.79 -3.74
CA THR A 226 -4.71 -8.64 -3.01
C THR A 226 -4.39 -8.06 -1.62
N ASN A 227 -3.75 -8.87 -0.78
CA ASN A 227 -3.34 -8.46 0.56
C ASN A 227 -1.85 -8.67 0.81
N ALA A 228 -1.42 -8.48 2.06
CA ALA A 228 -0.04 -8.66 2.47
C ALA A 228 0.34 -10.09 2.88
N LYS A 229 -0.61 -11.05 2.88
CA LYS A 229 -0.38 -12.40 3.41
C LYS A 229 0.62 -13.18 2.56
N ARG A 230 1.58 -13.84 3.24
CA ARG A 230 2.89 -14.32 2.74
C ARG A 230 3.90 -13.19 2.69
N ASP A 231 3.85 -12.39 1.64
CA ASP A 231 4.63 -11.18 1.45
C ASP A 231 4.04 -10.41 0.25
N ILE A 232 4.26 -9.10 0.24
CA ILE A 232 3.71 -8.21 -0.79
C ILE A 232 4.33 -8.48 -2.16
N THR A 233 5.64 -8.75 -2.23
CA THR A 233 6.35 -8.98 -3.49
C THR A 233 5.78 -10.18 -4.24
N SER A 234 5.56 -11.31 -3.57
CA SER A 234 4.96 -12.50 -4.16
C SER A 234 3.54 -12.25 -4.67
N ASN A 235 2.74 -11.49 -3.92
CA ASN A 235 1.36 -11.18 -4.31
C ASN A 235 1.30 -10.22 -5.50
N LEU A 236 2.17 -9.21 -5.55
CA LEU A 236 2.33 -8.35 -6.74
C LEU A 236 2.81 -9.17 -7.95
N SER A 237 3.79 -10.05 -7.76
CA SER A 237 4.27 -10.95 -8.81
C SER A 237 3.14 -11.84 -9.35
N LEU A 238 2.24 -12.33 -8.49
CA LEU A 238 1.08 -13.10 -8.91
C LEU A 238 0.12 -12.28 -9.78
N CYS A 239 -0.19 -11.03 -9.39
CA CYS A 239 -1.03 -10.13 -10.20
C CYS A 239 -0.39 -9.86 -11.57
N LEU A 240 0.90 -9.51 -11.59
CA LEU A 240 1.64 -9.22 -12.82
C LEU A 240 1.72 -10.45 -13.75
N ARG A 241 2.06 -11.62 -13.20
CA ARG A 241 2.07 -12.87 -13.98
C ARG A 241 0.71 -13.17 -14.56
N ASN A 242 -0.36 -13.05 -13.76
CA ASN A 242 -1.72 -13.30 -14.24
C ASN A 242 -2.13 -12.33 -15.36
N TYR A 243 -1.70 -11.07 -15.30
CA TYR A 243 -1.96 -10.08 -16.34
C TYR A 243 -1.19 -10.39 -17.65
N PHE A 244 0.10 -10.75 -17.55
CA PHE A 244 0.99 -10.89 -18.72
C PHE A 244 0.97 -12.27 -19.39
N LEU A 245 0.57 -13.33 -18.70
CA LEU A 245 0.69 -14.72 -19.19
C LEU A 245 0.04 -14.96 -20.56
N ASP A 246 -1.13 -14.38 -20.83
CA ASP A 246 -1.84 -14.58 -22.11
C ASP A 246 -1.63 -13.43 -23.12
N ARG A 247 -0.87 -12.40 -22.74
CA ARG A 247 -0.68 -11.20 -23.58
C ARG A 247 0.64 -11.16 -24.34
N PHE A 248 1.54 -12.09 -24.05
CA PHE A 248 2.82 -12.29 -24.76
C PHE A 248 2.91 -13.62 -25.52
N PHE A 249 1.99 -14.55 -25.28
CA PHE A 249 1.97 -15.88 -25.89
C PHE A 249 0.66 -16.22 -26.62
N GLY A 250 -0.15 -15.20 -26.92
CA GLY A 250 -1.35 -15.28 -27.76
C GLY A 250 -1.12 -14.67 -29.13
#